data_AF-A0A968YYU5-F1
#
_entry.id   AF-A0A968YYU5-F1
#
_cell.length_a   1.000
_cell.length_b   1.000
_cell.length_c   1.000
_cell.angle_alpha   90.00
_cell.angle_beta   90.00
_cell.angle_gamma   90.00
#
_symmetry.space_group_name_H-M   'P 1'
#
loop_
_entity.id
_entity.type
_entity.pdbx_description
1 polymer ?
#
loop_
_entity_poly.entity_id
_entity_poly.type
_entity_poly.pdbx_seq_one_letter_code
_entity_poly.pdbx_strand_id
1 'polypeptide(L)'
;SKAEDLIAALFQHFFEANQGTAEHIMLEKTPMHIRYVDKILSRFPEAKVIEVVRDGRDVDVSYKARAKTQRWAHDDSRRVIGQWQRCVNLGARFHGDPQFAERIYRVRYEQLRANPTQELCQAFDFWGWSIHRI
;
A
#
# COMPACT_ATOMS: atom_id res chain seq x y z
N SER A 1 -8.67 4.78 -18.84
CA SER A 1 -9.94 5.57 -18.86
C SER A 1 -9.60 7.05 -18.87
N LYS A 2 -10.51 7.96 -19.30
CA LYS A 2 -10.22 9.42 -19.33
C LYS A 2 -9.71 9.96 -17.97
N ALA A 3 -10.21 9.43 -16.87
CA ALA A 3 -9.76 9.80 -15.53
C ALA A 3 -8.32 9.30 -15.24
N GLU A 4 -7.99 8.06 -15.60
CA GLU A 4 -6.63 7.52 -15.47
C GLU A 4 -5.62 8.29 -16.33
N ASP A 5 -6.02 8.72 -17.52
CA ASP A 5 -5.16 9.50 -18.41
C ASP A 5 -4.90 10.90 -17.86
N LEU A 6 -5.93 11.53 -17.28
CA LEU A 6 -5.76 12.79 -16.57
C LEU A 6 -4.82 12.65 -15.37
N ILE A 7 -4.97 11.59 -14.56
CA ILE A 7 -4.08 11.35 -13.41
C ILE A 7 -2.63 11.16 -13.85
N ALA A 8 -2.39 10.36 -14.90
CA ALA A 8 -1.04 10.17 -15.42
C ALA A 8 -0.45 11.49 -15.95
N ALA A 9 -1.24 12.31 -16.65
CA ALA A 9 -0.80 13.63 -17.11
C ALA A 9 -0.50 14.59 -15.95
N LEU A 10 -1.29 14.56 -14.87
CA LEU A 10 -1.05 15.36 -13.67
C LEU A 10 0.26 14.99 -12.99
N PHE A 11 0.54 13.69 -12.87
CA PHE A 11 1.79 13.20 -12.29
C PHE A 11 3.00 13.56 -13.15
N GLN A 12 2.89 13.36 -14.47
CA GLN A 12 3.92 13.78 -15.42
C GLN A 12 4.23 15.27 -15.29
N HIS A 13 3.18 16.11 -15.31
CA HIS A 13 3.32 17.55 -15.18
C HIS A 13 3.94 17.96 -13.83
N PHE A 14 3.54 17.29 -12.74
CA PHE A 14 4.13 17.53 -11.43
C PHE A 14 5.63 17.26 -11.42
N PHE A 15 6.09 16.14 -11.99
CA PHE A 15 7.52 15.86 -12.08
C PHE A 15 8.24 16.87 -12.98
N GLU A 16 7.71 17.18 -14.17
CA GLU A 16 8.31 18.16 -15.08
C GLU A 16 8.45 19.55 -14.43
N ALA A 17 7.39 20.04 -13.79
CA ALA A 17 7.37 21.34 -13.12
C ALA A 17 8.36 21.43 -11.94
N ASN A 18 8.73 20.30 -11.35
CA ASN A 18 9.65 20.22 -10.21
C ASN A 18 11.03 19.67 -10.59
N GLN A 19 11.38 19.61 -11.89
CA GLN A 19 12.67 19.07 -12.37
C GLN A 19 12.91 17.63 -11.89
N GLY A 20 11.84 16.85 -11.80
CA GLY A 20 11.86 15.45 -11.36
C GLY A 20 12.79 14.60 -12.21
N THR A 21 13.49 13.69 -11.54
CA THR A 21 14.41 12.73 -12.15
C THR A 21 13.99 11.31 -11.77
N ALA A 22 14.61 10.30 -12.36
CA ALA A 22 14.36 8.90 -12.01
C ALA A 22 14.71 8.55 -10.54
N GLU A 23 15.43 9.41 -9.83
CA GLU A 23 15.74 9.26 -8.41
C GLU A 23 14.58 9.73 -7.51
N HIS A 24 13.68 10.56 -8.04
CA HIS A 24 12.54 11.07 -7.30
C HIS A 24 11.37 10.08 -7.37
N ILE A 25 10.87 9.67 -6.22
CA ILE A 25 9.73 8.76 -6.12
C ILE A 25 8.53 9.49 -5.56
N MET A 26 7.37 9.25 -6.18
CA MET A 26 6.09 9.60 -5.61
C MET A 26 5.54 8.42 -4.80
N LEU A 27 5.31 8.66 -3.52
CA LEU A 27 4.65 7.72 -2.62
C LEU A 27 3.21 8.15 -2.40
N GLU A 28 2.27 7.28 -2.75
CA GLU A 28 0.87 7.42 -2.38
C GLU A 28 0.53 6.35 -1.33
N LYS A 29 -0.20 6.76 -0.29
CA LYS A 29 -0.71 5.84 0.71
C LYS A 29 -2.21 6.05 0.91
N THR A 30 -3.01 5.17 0.32
CA THR A 30 -4.43 5.02 0.62
C THR A 30 -4.74 3.54 0.91
N PRO A 31 -5.22 3.17 2.12
CA PRO A 31 -5.43 1.77 2.49
C PRO A 31 -6.30 0.97 1.52
N MET A 32 -7.25 1.63 0.86
CA MET A 32 -8.19 0.98 -0.06
C MET A 32 -7.62 0.74 -1.47
N HIS A 33 -6.39 1.17 -1.76
CA HIS A 33 -5.74 0.92 -3.05
C HIS A 33 -5.52 -0.56 -3.35
N ILE A 34 -5.50 -1.42 -2.34
CA ILE A 34 -5.51 -2.88 -2.55
C ILE A 34 -6.67 -3.35 -3.45
N ARG A 35 -7.79 -2.60 -3.50
CA ARG A 35 -8.94 -2.91 -4.38
C ARG A 35 -8.72 -2.55 -5.85
N TYR A 36 -7.62 -1.88 -6.17
CA TYR A 36 -7.34 -1.31 -7.49
C TYR A 36 -5.90 -1.59 -7.95
N VAL A 37 -5.20 -2.53 -7.30
CA VAL A 37 -3.81 -2.88 -7.63
C VAL A 37 -3.66 -3.29 -9.08
N ASP A 38 -4.61 -4.05 -9.62
CA ASP A 38 -4.70 -4.42 -11.02
C ASP A 38 -4.64 -3.20 -11.95
N LYS A 39 -5.46 -2.18 -11.68
CA LYS A 39 -5.53 -0.95 -12.48
C LYS A 39 -4.29 -0.09 -12.30
N ILE A 40 -3.83 0.08 -11.06
CA ILE A 40 -2.64 0.89 -10.74
C ILE A 40 -1.42 0.30 -11.45
N LEU A 41 -1.15 -1.00 -11.26
CA LEU A 41 0.00 -1.68 -11.84
C LEU A 41 -0.10 -1.86 -13.36
N SER A 42 -1.30 -1.83 -13.93
CA SER A 42 -1.48 -1.79 -15.38
C SER A 42 -1.23 -0.40 -15.96
N ARG A 43 -1.59 0.67 -15.24
CA ARG A 43 -1.43 2.05 -15.71
C ARG A 43 -0.02 2.61 -15.54
N PHE A 44 0.64 2.21 -14.46
CA PHE A 44 1.99 2.61 -14.08
C PHE A 44 2.85 1.35 -13.97
N PRO A 45 3.45 0.88 -15.08
CA PRO A 45 4.23 -0.35 -15.11
C PRO A 45 5.41 -0.37 -14.13
N GLU A 46 5.98 0.80 -13.84
CA GLU A 46 7.07 1.06 -12.91
C GLU A 46 6.63 1.04 -11.43
N ALA A 47 5.33 1.12 -11.15
CA ALA A 47 4.83 1.14 -9.79
C ALA A 47 5.03 -0.20 -9.09
N LYS A 48 5.33 -0.12 -7.79
CA LYS A 48 5.34 -1.25 -6.87
C LYS A 48 4.38 -0.97 -5.71
N VAL A 49 3.83 -2.04 -5.13
CA VAL A 49 2.87 -1.96 -4.03
C VAL A 49 3.46 -2.60 -2.78
N ILE A 50 3.41 -1.88 -1.65
CA ILE A 50 3.65 -2.45 -0.33
C ILE A 50 2.30 -2.66 0.36
N GLU A 51 1.92 -3.93 0.52
CA GLU A 51 0.74 -4.34 1.27
C GLU A 51 1.10 -4.51 2.74
N VAL A 52 0.60 -3.63 3.61
CA VAL A 52 0.76 -3.78 5.06
C VAL A 52 -0.42 -4.56 5.62
N VAL A 53 -0.15 -5.74 6.19
CA VAL A 53 -1.16 -6.59 6.85
C VAL A 53 -0.92 -6.58 8.36
N ARG A 54 -1.98 -6.32 9.11
CA ARG A 54 -2.04 -6.40 10.58
C ARG A 54 -3.15 -7.37 10.98
N ASP A 55 -3.06 -7.98 12.15
CA ASP A 55 -4.15 -8.77 12.73
C ASP A 55 -5.48 -7.99 12.71
N GLY A 56 -6.53 -8.62 12.16
CA GLY A 56 -7.84 -7.98 12.02
C GLY A 56 -8.48 -7.55 13.34
N ARG A 57 -8.22 -8.26 14.44
CA ARG A 57 -8.73 -7.93 15.78
C ARG A 57 -8.10 -6.63 16.28
N ASP A 58 -6.81 -6.50 16.04
CA ASP A 58 -6.04 -5.31 16.36
C ASP A 58 -6.47 -4.09 15.51
N VAL A 59 -6.85 -4.32 14.25
CA VAL A 59 -7.47 -3.31 13.38
C VAL A 59 -8.80 -2.85 13.95
N ASP A 60 -9.69 -3.77 14.35
CA ASP A 60 -10.99 -3.43 14.96
C ASP A 60 -10.82 -2.63 16.26
N VAL A 61 -9.92 -3.05 17.15
CA VAL A 61 -9.60 -2.30 18.38
C VAL A 61 -9.08 -0.90 18.03
N SER A 62 -8.23 -0.76 17.01
CA SER A 62 -7.75 0.54 16.56
C SER A 62 -8.86 1.42 15.99
N TYR A 63 -9.84 0.86 15.28
CA TYR A 63 -11.01 1.59 14.79
C TYR A 63 -11.84 2.12 15.96
N LYS A 64 -12.17 1.25 16.93
CA LYS A 64 -12.92 1.64 18.15
C LYS A 64 -12.21 2.73 18.95
N ALA A 65 -10.88 2.67 19.05
CA ALA A 65 -10.10 3.71 19.71
C ALA A 65 -10.21 5.06 18.96
N ARG A 66 -10.07 5.05 17.62
CA ARG A 66 -10.17 6.26 16.80
C ARG A 66 -11.59 6.82 16.71
N ALA A 67 -12.61 5.98 16.79
CA ALA A 67 -14.01 6.38 16.80
C ALA A 67 -14.32 7.37 17.94
N LYS A 68 -13.50 7.42 19.01
CA LYS A 68 -13.63 8.41 20.09
C LYS A 68 -13.37 9.84 19.64
N THR A 69 -12.57 10.04 18.58
CA THR A 69 -12.13 11.36 18.13
C THR A 69 -12.35 11.61 16.64
N GLN A 70 -12.63 10.57 15.85
CA GLN A 70 -12.67 10.64 14.40
C GLN A 70 -13.92 9.97 13.84
N ARG A 71 -14.77 10.77 13.18
CA ARG A 71 -16.06 10.29 12.68
C ARG A 71 -15.96 9.17 11.64
N TRP A 72 -14.92 9.21 10.82
CA TRP A 72 -14.68 8.20 9.78
C TRP A 72 -14.40 6.80 10.34
N ALA A 73 -13.99 6.71 11.62
CA ALA A 73 -13.68 5.45 12.28
C ALA A 73 -14.89 4.86 13.03
N HIS A 74 -16.05 5.53 13.03
CA HIS A 74 -17.29 4.96 13.56
C HIS A 74 -17.85 3.92 12.60
N ASP A 75 -17.37 2.69 12.76
CA ASP A 75 -17.92 1.54 12.08
C ASP A 75 -18.06 0.37 13.05
N ASP A 76 -18.99 -0.54 12.77
CA ASP A 76 -19.19 -1.70 13.63
C ASP A 76 -18.16 -2.80 13.33
N SER A 77 -17.87 -3.63 14.33
CA SER A 77 -16.84 -4.66 14.22
C SER A 77 -17.07 -5.65 13.09
N ARG A 78 -18.32 -5.97 12.73
CA ARG A 78 -18.58 -6.88 11.60
C ARG A 78 -18.17 -6.22 10.29
N ARG A 79 -18.46 -4.93 10.11
CA ARG A 79 -18.04 -4.18 8.92
C ARG A 79 -16.54 -4.00 8.83
N VAL A 80 -15.88 -3.61 9.94
CA VAL A 80 -14.42 -3.46 9.99
C VAL A 80 -13.71 -4.78 9.66
N ILE A 81 -14.09 -5.86 10.33
CA ILE A 81 -13.50 -7.19 10.09
C ILE A 81 -13.83 -7.70 8.68
N GLY A 82 -15.07 -7.52 8.22
CA GLY A 82 -15.46 -7.91 6.87
C GLY A 82 -14.73 -7.13 5.77
N GLN A 83 -14.41 -5.85 6.00
CA GLN A 83 -13.54 -5.09 5.11
C GLN A 83 -12.09 -5.57 5.15
N TRP A 84 -11.55 -5.80 6.35
CA TRP A 84 -10.22 -6.34 6.53
C TRP A 84 -10.04 -7.68 5.80
N GLN A 85 -10.97 -8.62 5.99
CA GLN A 85 -10.96 -9.93 5.32
C GLN A 85 -10.96 -9.80 3.79
N ARG A 86 -11.82 -8.93 3.25
CA ARG A 86 -11.87 -8.67 1.80
C ARG A 86 -10.55 -8.14 1.27
N CYS A 87 -9.92 -7.19 1.98
CA CYS A 87 -8.64 -6.62 1.58
C CYS A 87 -7.51 -7.65 1.63
N VAL A 88 -7.40 -8.44 2.71
CA VAL A 88 -6.38 -9.49 2.84
C VAL A 88 -6.54 -10.57 1.76
N ASN A 89 -7.78 -10.95 1.46
CA ASN A 89 -8.08 -11.92 0.40
C ASN A 89 -7.71 -11.37 -0.99
N LEU A 90 -7.95 -10.08 -1.25
CA LEU A 90 -7.49 -9.44 -2.49
C LEU A 90 -5.97 -9.46 -2.59
N GLY A 91 -5.26 -9.09 -1.53
CA GLY A 91 -3.81 -9.19 -1.49
C GLY A 91 -3.33 -10.61 -1.77
N ALA A 92 -3.91 -11.62 -1.11
CA ALA A 92 -3.56 -13.02 -1.35
C ALA A 92 -3.75 -13.43 -2.82
N ARG A 93 -4.79 -12.93 -3.49
CA ARG A 93 -5.00 -13.15 -4.92
C ARG A 93 -3.91 -12.51 -5.77
N PHE A 94 -3.52 -11.26 -5.49
CA PHE A 94 -2.46 -10.58 -6.23
C PHE A 94 -1.09 -11.21 -6.04
N HIS A 95 -0.77 -11.69 -4.82
CA HIS A 95 0.45 -12.46 -4.57
C HIS A 95 0.48 -13.79 -5.31
N GLY A 96 -0.69 -14.40 -5.53
CA GLY A 96 -0.82 -15.66 -6.28
C GLY A 96 -0.88 -15.51 -7.79
N ASP A 97 -0.94 -14.28 -8.31
CA ASP A 97 -1.05 -13.99 -9.74
C ASP A 97 0.32 -13.58 -10.30
N PRO A 98 0.92 -14.35 -11.22
CA PRO A 98 2.23 -14.04 -11.80
C PRO A 98 2.32 -12.65 -12.45
N GLN A 99 1.20 -12.07 -12.91
CA GLN A 99 1.20 -10.72 -13.48
C GLN A 99 1.54 -9.63 -12.45
N PHE A 100 1.30 -9.89 -11.17
CA PHE A 100 1.44 -8.92 -10.09
C PHE A 100 2.43 -9.32 -9.01
N ALA A 101 2.70 -10.62 -8.84
CA ALA A 101 3.48 -11.17 -7.73
C ALA A 101 4.86 -10.50 -7.53
N GLU A 102 5.56 -10.16 -8.62
CA GLU A 102 6.88 -9.49 -8.54
C GLU A 102 6.81 -7.99 -8.22
N ARG A 103 5.60 -7.39 -8.25
CA ARG A 103 5.36 -5.96 -8.05
C ARG A 103 4.53 -5.65 -6.82
N ILE A 104 4.22 -6.66 -6.01
CA ILE A 104 3.58 -6.50 -4.71
C ILE A 104 4.39 -7.20 -3.63
N TYR A 105 4.64 -6.52 -2.52
CA TYR A 105 5.33 -7.09 -1.37
C TYR A 105 4.50 -6.93 -0.11
N ARG A 106 4.42 -7.98 0.70
CA ARG A 106 3.65 -7.97 1.94
C ARG A 106 4.54 -7.73 3.14
N VAL A 107 4.22 -6.68 3.89
CA VAL A 107 4.80 -6.42 5.22
C VAL A 107 3.79 -6.82 6.28
N ARG A 108 4.20 -7.67 7.22
CA ARG A 108 3.40 -7.96 8.41
C ARG A 108 3.71 -6.95 9.50
N TYR A 109 2.71 -6.19 9.92
CA TYR A 109 2.85 -5.14 10.92
C TYR A 109 3.52 -5.64 12.20
N GLU A 110 3.16 -6.83 12.66
CA GLU A 110 3.69 -7.40 13.90
C GLU A 110 5.18 -7.76 13.77
N GLN A 111 5.60 -8.21 12.58
CA GLN A 111 7.02 -8.47 12.30
C GLN A 111 7.79 -7.16 12.17
N LEU A 112 7.27 -6.18 11.41
CA LEU A 112 7.86 -4.86 11.30
C LEU A 112 8.05 -4.20 12.67
N ARG A 113 7.09 -4.37 13.58
CA ARG A 113 7.21 -3.84 14.95
C ARG A 113 8.26 -4.57 15.79
N ALA A 114 8.40 -5.89 15.61
CA ALA A 114 9.34 -6.70 16.38
C ALA A 114 10.80 -6.56 15.86
N ASN A 115 10.96 -6.49 14.53
CA ASN A 115 12.25 -6.53 13.83
C ASN A 115 12.34 -5.39 12.78
N PRO A 116 12.23 -4.11 13.17
CA PRO A 116 12.04 -3.00 12.23
C PRO A 116 13.16 -2.88 11.21
N THR A 117 14.42 -2.98 11.62
CA THR A 117 15.57 -2.86 10.71
C THR A 117 15.53 -3.93 9.63
N GLN A 118 15.31 -5.19 10.01
CA GLN A 118 15.30 -6.31 9.08
C GLN A 118 14.15 -6.20 8.08
N GLU A 119 12.94 -5.93 8.57
CA GLU A 119 11.74 -5.86 7.73
C GLU A 119 11.76 -4.64 6.80
N LEU A 120 12.32 -3.52 7.24
CA LEU A 120 12.55 -2.37 6.38
C LEU A 120 13.59 -2.70 5.31
N CYS A 121 14.75 -3.26 5.66
CA CYS A 121 15.75 -3.67 4.67
C CYS A 121 15.12 -4.55 3.57
N GLN A 122 14.33 -5.55 3.93
CA GLN A 122 13.64 -6.40 2.94
C GLN A 122 12.65 -5.63 2.06
N ALA A 123 11.87 -4.71 2.63
CA ALA A 123 10.92 -3.90 1.87
C ALA A 123 11.62 -2.93 0.89
N PHE A 124 12.77 -2.37 1.30
CA PHE A 124 13.60 -1.50 0.45
C PHE A 124 14.35 -2.30 -0.62
N ASP A 125 14.89 -3.48 -0.28
CA ASP A 125 15.50 -4.40 -1.25
C ASP A 125 14.48 -4.80 -2.33
N PHE A 126 13.24 -5.11 -1.94
CA PHE A 126 12.14 -5.33 -2.89
C PHE A 126 11.91 -4.12 -3.81
N TRP A 127 12.03 -2.90 -3.28
CA TRP A 127 11.95 -1.68 -4.08
C TRP A 127 13.13 -1.51 -5.05
N GLY A 128 14.26 -2.18 -4.80
CA GLY A 128 15.51 -2.02 -5.52
C GLY A 128 16.41 -0.93 -4.91
N TRP A 129 16.15 -0.56 -3.65
CA TRP A 129 16.89 0.43 -2.90
C TRP A 129 17.67 -0.26 -1.79
N SER A 130 18.99 -0.17 -1.83
CA SER A 130 19.82 -0.64 -0.73
C SER A 130 19.91 0.45 0.34
N ILE A 131 19.43 0.16 1.56
CA ILE A 131 19.67 1.06 2.69
C ILE A 131 21.13 0.89 3.12
N HIS A 132 21.94 1.93 2.92
CA HIS A 132 23.19 2.05 3.66
C HIS A 132 22.88 2.50 5.09
N ARG A 133 23.36 1.73 6.08
CA ARG A 133 23.03 1.77 7.52
C ARG A 133 22.61 3.16 8.04
N ILE A 134 21.45 3.19 8.71
CA ILE A 134 21.02 4.26 9.63
C ILE A 134 21.86 4.20 10.90
#